data_AF-A0A0D2RER2-F1
#
_entry.id   AF-A0A0D2RER2-F1
#
_cell.length_a   1.000
_cell.length_b   1.000
_cell.length_c   1.000
_cell.angle_alpha   90.00
_cell.angle_beta   90.00
_cell.angle_gamma   90.00
#
_symmetry.space_group_name_H-M   'P 1'
#
loop_
_entity.id
_entity.type
_entity.pdbx_description
1 polymer ?
#
loop_
_entity_poly.entity_id
_entity_poly.type
_entity_poly.pdbx_seq_one_letter_code
_entity_poly.pdbx_strand_id
1 'polypeptide(L)'
;MSFLFLFLLSLAPLFHSSSPLPYPYNTSFHIDCGSSTPSTDSYNISWLPDKFFTGGSTSVVSEPLHFHLQHEKTLRYFPLSSGKKNCYNIPLPAGRYYIRTFTVYDNYDGKSHSPSFDASVEGTLVFSWRSPWPESLTRDGAYSDLFAFVKDGQLDLCFYSIATDPPVIASLEVVQIDPLSYNSAQTGDSYILVNYGRLSPGSSQWGPGFTSDPDAFGRSWQSDSDYRAGKSESAKVITTKEKITGTEKAPNYFPMKLYQSAVTIEGRLEYELPVDAKLDYLVWFHFAEIDSTVKKAGERVFDVLVNDKNVSRVDIFKEVGSFVAYSLNYTEKNLSSSVLNVKLSPVAGAPLICGLENYAMVPADLATVPEQVVAMKALKDSLCVPDRMGWNGDPCAPTDWDAWEGVTCHTNKNGTGLVITQM
;
A
#
# COMPACT_ATOMS: atom_id res chain seq x y z
N MET A 1 -73.76 -29.47 -11.68
CA MET A 1 -72.79 -28.55 -12.30
C MET A 1 -71.69 -28.28 -11.29
N SER A 2 -70.58 -29.01 -11.38
CA SER A 2 -69.43 -28.87 -10.48
C SER A 2 -68.32 -28.17 -11.27
N PHE A 3 -67.92 -26.98 -10.82
CA PHE A 3 -66.89 -26.17 -11.45
C PHE A 3 -65.51 -26.59 -10.92
N LEU A 4 -64.67 -27.12 -11.81
CA LEU A 4 -63.29 -27.47 -11.56
C LEU A 4 -62.42 -26.22 -11.79
N PHE A 5 -61.85 -25.62 -10.74
CA PHE A 5 -60.88 -24.52 -10.86
C PHE A 5 -59.48 -25.11 -11.07
N LEU A 6 -58.93 -24.95 -12.27
CA LEU A 6 -57.52 -25.23 -12.59
C LEU A 6 -56.65 -24.04 -12.16
N PHE A 7 -55.79 -24.25 -11.16
CA PHE A 7 -54.71 -23.32 -10.82
C PHE A 7 -53.51 -23.57 -11.74
N LEU A 8 -53.20 -22.61 -12.61
CA LEU A 8 -51.92 -22.56 -13.32
C LEU A 8 -50.81 -22.10 -12.36
N LEU A 9 -49.85 -22.97 -12.06
CA LEU A 9 -48.58 -22.59 -11.45
C LEU A 9 -47.67 -21.98 -12.52
N SER A 10 -47.40 -20.67 -12.43
CA SER A 10 -46.34 -20.00 -13.17
C SER A 10 -44.98 -20.30 -12.52
N LEU A 11 -44.11 -21.05 -13.21
CA LEU A 11 -42.70 -21.14 -12.84
C LEU A 11 -42.00 -19.83 -13.23
N ALA A 12 -41.62 -19.02 -12.24
CA ALA A 12 -40.69 -17.91 -12.43
C ALA A 12 -39.26 -18.46 -12.53
N PRO A 13 -38.42 -17.97 -13.46
CA PRO A 13 -37.02 -18.37 -13.54
C PRO A 13 -36.25 -17.82 -12.34
N LEU A 14 -35.61 -18.70 -11.58
CA LEU A 14 -34.64 -18.34 -10.54
C LEU A 14 -33.40 -17.75 -11.21
N PHE A 15 -33.33 -16.43 -11.30
CA PHE A 15 -32.08 -15.72 -11.58
C PHE A 15 -31.12 -16.01 -10.41
N HIS A 16 -30.17 -16.91 -10.62
CA HIS A 16 -29.00 -17.01 -9.76
C HIS A 16 -28.14 -15.77 -10.00
N SER A 17 -28.35 -14.73 -9.19
CA SER A 17 -27.34 -13.69 -9.02
C SER A 17 -26.14 -14.35 -8.37
N SER A 18 -25.09 -14.61 -9.13
CA SER A 18 -23.78 -14.91 -8.56
C SER A 18 -23.27 -13.61 -7.91
N SER A 19 -23.66 -13.37 -6.67
CA SER A 19 -23.04 -12.34 -5.84
C SER A 19 -21.56 -12.72 -5.70
N PRO A 20 -20.60 -11.85 -6.05
CA PRO A 20 -19.24 -12.06 -5.60
C PRO A 20 -19.30 -12.12 -4.07
N LEU A 21 -18.63 -13.13 -3.48
CA LEU A 21 -18.56 -13.28 -2.02
C LEU A 21 -18.14 -11.93 -1.41
N PRO A 22 -18.85 -11.40 -0.40
CA PRO A 22 -18.48 -10.14 0.22
C PRO A 22 -17.07 -10.28 0.80
N TYR A 23 -16.26 -9.24 0.58
CA TYR A 23 -14.95 -9.11 1.20
C TYR A 23 -15.07 -9.37 2.71
N PRO A 24 -14.36 -10.37 3.27
CA PRO A 24 -14.67 -10.91 4.59
C PRO A 24 -14.12 -10.06 5.74
N TYR A 25 -13.32 -9.04 5.45
CA TYR A 25 -12.71 -8.16 6.45
C TYR A 25 -13.49 -6.84 6.53
N ASN A 26 -13.81 -6.41 7.75
CA ASN A 26 -14.66 -5.24 8.01
C ASN A 26 -13.96 -4.13 8.82
N THR A 27 -12.71 -4.34 9.20
CA THR A 27 -11.94 -3.35 9.97
C THR A 27 -11.31 -2.36 8.99
N SER A 28 -11.79 -1.12 8.99
CA SER A 28 -11.12 -0.01 8.31
C SER A 28 -11.20 1.29 9.11
N PHE A 29 -10.15 2.09 9.00
CA PHE A 29 -10.07 3.44 9.55
C PHE A 29 -9.56 4.37 8.46
N HIS A 30 -10.27 5.46 8.20
CA HIS A 30 -9.81 6.57 7.38
C HIS A 30 -9.81 7.80 8.30
N ILE A 31 -8.65 8.38 8.57
CA ILE A 31 -8.45 9.46 9.54
C ILE A 31 -7.98 10.71 8.80
N ASP A 32 -8.76 11.78 8.92
CA ASP A 32 -8.43 13.12 8.42
C ASP A 32 -7.59 13.83 9.49
N CYS A 33 -6.27 13.81 9.31
CA CYS A 33 -5.32 14.27 10.32
C CYS A 33 -5.33 15.81 10.35
N GLY A 34 -5.61 16.40 11.50
CA GLY A 34 -5.85 17.84 11.62
C GLY A 34 -7.32 18.23 11.74
N SER A 35 -8.25 17.37 11.32
CA SER A 35 -9.68 17.66 11.35
C SER A 35 -10.30 17.38 12.72
N SER A 36 -11.25 18.22 13.12
CA SER A 36 -12.04 18.06 14.36
C SER A 36 -13.43 17.47 14.12
N THR A 37 -13.82 17.29 12.85
CA THR A 37 -15.16 16.84 12.48
C THR A 37 -15.10 15.69 11.49
N PRO A 38 -16.00 14.69 11.58
CA PRO A 38 -16.09 13.66 10.56
C PRO A 38 -16.50 14.27 9.22
N SER A 39 -16.05 13.65 8.13
CA SER A 39 -16.39 14.06 6.77
C SER A 39 -16.65 12.83 5.90
N THR A 40 -17.28 13.05 4.74
CA THR A 40 -17.42 12.03 3.70
C THR A 40 -16.91 12.63 2.41
N ASP A 41 -16.03 11.92 1.72
CA ASP A 41 -15.44 12.41 0.47
C ASP A 41 -16.35 12.22 -0.76
N SER A 42 -15.88 12.69 -1.91
CA SER A 42 -16.58 12.57 -3.20
C SER A 42 -16.73 11.13 -3.69
N TYR A 43 -16.04 10.16 -3.08
CA TYR A 43 -16.11 8.74 -3.39
C TYR A 43 -16.93 7.96 -2.36
N ASN A 44 -17.65 8.66 -1.47
CA ASN A 44 -18.50 8.09 -0.43
C ASN A 44 -17.72 7.29 0.63
N ILE A 45 -16.45 7.63 0.87
CA ILE A 45 -15.65 7.10 1.97
C ILE A 45 -15.84 8.02 3.18
N SER A 46 -16.16 7.42 4.32
CA SER A 46 -16.31 8.16 5.59
C SER A 46 -14.96 8.31 6.29
N TRP A 47 -14.63 9.55 6.61
CA TRP A 47 -13.41 9.96 7.29
C TRP A 47 -13.71 10.35 8.73
N LEU A 48 -12.91 9.82 9.64
CA LEU A 48 -12.95 10.09 11.06
C LEU A 48 -12.16 11.37 11.36
N PRO A 49 -12.58 12.17 12.35
CA PRO A 49 -11.75 13.26 12.84
C PRO A 49 -10.43 12.71 13.39
N ASP A 50 -9.44 13.58 13.50
CA ASP A 50 -8.11 13.23 13.95
C ASP A 50 -8.13 12.65 15.37
N LYS A 51 -7.52 11.48 15.55
CA LYS A 51 -7.51 10.73 16.80
C LYS A 51 -6.37 9.72 16.84
N PHE A 52 -6.15 9.14 18.02
CA PHE A 52 -5.12 8.12 18.29
C PHE A 52 -3.66 8.63 18.22
N PHE A 53 -3.45 9.93 18.06
CA PHE A 53 -2.11 10.52 18.03
C PHE A 53 -1.56 10.82 19.44
N THR A 54 -0.25 10.93 19.54
CA THR A 54 0.46 11.49 20.71
C THR A 54 0.99 12.88 20.36
N GLY A 55 0.66 13.89 21.17
CA GLY A 55 1.14 15.26 20.95
C GLY A 55 0.80 15.88 19.59
N GLY A 56 1.58 16.87 19.18
CA GLY A 56 1.42 17.58 17.90
C GLY A 56 0.38 18.70 17.92
N SER A 57 0.35 19.43 16.82
CA SER A 57 -0.57 20.53 16.53
C SER A 57 -1.19 20.33 15.15
N THR A 58 -2.28 21.04 14.87
CA THR A 58 -2.97 20.94 13.57
C THR A 58 -2.80 22.23 12.78
N SER A 59 -2.85 22.11 11.46
CA SER A 59 -2.88 23.24 10.54
C SER A 59 -3.71 22.87 9.30
N VAL A 60 -3.87 23.86 8.44
CA VAL A 60 -4.38 23.71 7.09
C VAL A 60 -3.22 24.04 6.13
N VAL A 61 -3.18 23.36 4.98
CA VAL A 61 -2.25 23.68 3.88
C VAL A 61 -2.38 25.15 3.43
N SER A 62 -1.34 25.72 2.82
CA SER A 62 -1.38 27.13 2.41
C SER A 62 -2.41 27.41 1.33
N GLU A 63 -2.66 26.47 0.41
CA GLU A 63 -3.62 26.62 -0.69
C GLU A 63 -4.67 25.49 -0.71
N PRO A 64 -5.67 25.50 0.19
CA PRO A 64 -6.62 24.39 0.35
C PRO A 64 -7.52 24.14 -0.86
N LEU A 65 -7.64 25.10 -1.78
CA LEU A 65 -8.43 24.97 -3.00
C LEU A 65 -7.71 24.17 -4.08
N HIS A 66 -6.39 23.97 -3.95
CA HIS A 66 -5.59 23.10 -4.80
C HIS A 66 -6.00 21.63 -4.64
N PHE A 67 -6.40 21.25 -3.41
CA PHE A 67 -6.78 19.90 -3.07
C PHE A 67 -8.28 19.69 -3.25
N HIS A 68 -8.65 18.58 -3.89
CA HIS A 68 -10.06 18.25 -4.12
C HIS A 68 -10.68 17.55 -2.91
N LEU A 69 -9.90 16.73 -2.19
CA LEU A 69 -10.38 15.94 -1.07
C LEU A 69 -10.17 16.68 0.25
N GLN A 70 -11.08 16.47 1.21
CA GLN A 70 -11.02 17.21 2.48
C GLN A 70 -9.84 16.77 3.35
N HIS A 71 -9.56 15.46 3.38
CA HIS A 71 -8.45 14.87 4.13
C HIS A 71 -7.06 15.19 3.57
N GLU A 72 -6.99 15.92 2.47
CA GLU A 72 -5.73 16.44 1.89
C GLU A 72 -5.48 17.91 2.27
N LYS A 73 -6.48 18.59 2.87
CA LYS A 73 -6.43 20.03 3.18
C LYS A 73 -5.96 20.30 4.59
N THR A 74 -6.25 19.40 5.53
CA THR A 74 -5.81 19.53 6.91
C THR A 74 -4.60 18.65 7.17
N LEU A 75 -3.77 19.05 8.12
CA LEU A 75 -2.62 18.26 8.54
C LEU A 75 -2.39 18.34 10.04
N ARG A 76 -1.83 17.26 10.59
CA ARG A 76 -1.13 17.26 11.87
C ARG A 76 0.35 17.41 11.62
N TYR A 77 0.99 18.25 12.43
CA TYR A 77 2.44 18.39 12.47
C TYR A 77 2.95 18.21 13.89
N PHE A 78 4.16 17.67 14.02
CA PHE A 78 4.78 17.36 15.30
C PHE A 78 5.98 18.28 15.56
N PRO A 79 5.78 19.49 16.10
CA PRO A 79 6.89 20.40 16.41
C PRO A 79 7.77 19.81 17.51
N LEU A 80 9.01 20.30 17.60
CA LEU A 80 9.98 19.87 18.63
C LEU A 80 9.42 19.96 20.07
N SER A 81 8.49 20.88 20.34
CA SER A 81 7.81 20.99 21.63
C SER A 81 6.93 19.78 22.00
N SER A 82 6.57 18.96 21.00
CA SER A 82 5.87 17.68 21.17
C SER A 82 6.82 16.50 21.37
N GLY A 83 8.13 16.74 21.46
CA GLY A 83 9.15 15.70 21.62
C GLY A 83 9.62 15.13 20.28
N LYS A 84 10.71 14.34 20.36
CA LYS A 84 11.40 13.78 19.18
C LYS A 84 10.63 12.66 18.45
N LYS A 85 9.71 12.00 19.13
CA LYS A 85 8.95 10.83 18.65
C LYS A 85 7.48 11.02 18.96
N ASN A 86 6.62 10.94 17.96
CA ASN A 86 5.16 11.02 18.10
C ASN A 86 4.52 9.95 17.24
N CYS A 87 3.42 9.34 17.68
CA CYS A 87 2.83 8.19 17.00
C CYS A 87 1.32 8.31 16.87
N TYR A 88 0.77 7.64 15.86
CA TYR A 88 -0.62 7.19 15.81
C TYR A 88 -0.67 5.75 16.32
N ASN A 89 -1.46 5.54 17.38
CA ASN A 89 -1.58 4.33 18.17
C ASN A 89 -3.00 3.75 18.00
N ILE A 90 -3.25 3.02 16.92
CA ILE A 90 -4.60 2.67 16.49
C ILE A 90 -4.98 1.27 17.01
N PRO A 91 -6.03 1.12 17.83
CA PRO A 91 -6.48 -0.20 18.27
C PRO A 91 -7.02 -1.00 17.09
N LEU A 92 -6.41 -2.15 16.80
CA LEU A 92 -6.75 -3.03 15.68
C LEU A 92 -6.70 -4.49 16.14
N PRO A 93 -7.55 -5.40 15.63
CA PRO A 93 -7.33 -6.82 15.86
C PRO A 93 -5.99 -7.28 15.26
N ALA A 94 -5.44 -8.38 15.76
CA ALA A 94 -4.27 -8.97 15.12
C ALA A 94 -4.61 -9.39 13.68
N GLY A 95 -3.74 -9.07 12.73
CA GLY A 95 -4.02 -9.29 11.31
C GLY A 95 -3.01 -8.64 10.38
N ARG A 96 -3.27 -8.73 9.08
CA ARG A 96 -2.50 -8.04 8.04
C ARG A 96 -3.30 -6.82 7.58
N TYR A 97 -2.61 -5.73 7.33
CA TYR A 97 -3.21 -4.44 7.00
C TYR A 97 -2.56 -3.82 5.78
N TYR A 98 -3.39 -3.23 4.93
CA TYR A 98 -2.99 -2.18 4.01
C TYR A 98 -3.00 -0.86 4.77
N ILE A 99 -1.89 -0.14 4.73
CA ILE A 99 -1.72 1.15 5.41
C ILE A 99 -1.30 2.16 4.36
N ARG A 100 -2.01 3.28 4.27
CA ARG A 100 -1.70 4.36 3.33
C ARG A 100 -1.72 5.69 4.05
N THR A 101 -0.70 6.50 3.83
CA THR A 101 -0.59 7.86 4.35
C THR A 101 -0.62 8.87 3.21
N PHE A 102 -1.21 10.03 3.43
CA PHE A 102 -0.99 11.21 2.59
C PHE A 102 -0.13 12.22 3.34
N THR A 103 0.99 12.59 2.73
CA THR A 103 1.97 13.53 3.29
C THR A 103 2.05 14.76 2.38
N VAL A 104 1.81 15.94 2.95
CA VAL A 104 1.88 17.22 2.23
C VAL A 104 2.43 18.30 3.15
N TYR A 105 3.27 19.17 2.60
CA TYR A 105 3.77 20.36 3.31
C TYR A 105 2.97 21.61 2.91
N ASP A 106 2.86 21.86 1.60
CA ASP A 106 2.24 23.03 0.97
C ASP A 106 2.41 24.32 1.78
N ASN A 107 3.63 24.53 2.29
CA ASN A 107 4.03 25.70 3.06
C ASN A 107 3.06 26.11 4.19
N TYR A 108 2.44 25.15 4.88
CA TYR A 108 1.43 25.42 5.90
C TYR A 108 1.87 26.39 7.01
N ASP A 109 3.19 26.51 7.24
CA ASP A 109 3.79 27.37 8.26
C ASP A 109 4.46 28.64 7.71
N GLY A 110 4.40 28.87 6.39
CA GLY A 110 4.94 30.05 5.73
C GLY A 110 6.47 30.15 5.74
N LYS A 111 7.20 29.08 6.09
CA LYS A 111 8.68 29.09 6.17
C LYS A 111 9.38 28.72 4.88
N SER A 112 8.66 28.19 3.89
CA SER A 112 9.19 27.70 2.62
C SER A 112 10.32 26.67 2.82
N HIS A 113 10.17 25.83 3.84
CA HIS A 113 11.14 24.81 4.22
C HIS A 113 10.41 23.51 4.56
N SER A 114 10.35 22.60 3.59
CA SER A 114 9.79 21.25 3.79
C SER A 114 10.53 20.53 4.92
N PRO A 115 9.86 19.74 5.76
CA PRO A 115 10.50 19.11 6.89
C PRO A 115 11.29 17.84 6.51
N SER A 116 12.39 17.59 7.22
CA SER A 116 13.08 16.30 7.23
C SER A 116 12.61 15.47 8.42
N PHE A 117 12.14 14.25 8.15
CA PHE A 117 11.70 13.33 9.19
C PHE A 117 11.68 11.89 8.70
N ASP A 118 11.59 10.98 9.66
CA ASP A 118 11.45 9.55 9.42
C ASP A 118 10.11 9.05 9.95
N ALA A 119 9.56 8.00 9.33
CA ALA A 119 8.34 7.34 9.79
C ALA A 119 8.53 5.82 9.86
N SER A 120 8.08 5.23 10.96
CA SER A 120 8.10 3.78 11.18
C SER A 120 6.71 3.21 11.34
N VAL A 121 6.50 2.00 10.85
CA VAL A 121 5.31 1.17 11.13
C VAL A 121 5.75 -0.05 11.91
N GLU A 122 5.10 -0.34 13.04
CA GLU A 122 5.43 -1.47 13.93
C GLU A 122 6.94 -1.48 14.31
N GLY A 123 7.47 -0.30 14.66
CA GLY A 123 8.89 -0.11 14.99
C GLY A 123 9.86 -0.19 13.80
N THR A 124 9.40 -0.51 12.59
CA THR A 124 10.23 -0.66 11.40
C THR A 124 10.24 0.63 10.58
N LEU A 125 11.41 1.18 10.28
CA LEU A 125 11.53 2.38 9.44
C LEU A 125 11.07 2.08 7.99
N VAL A 126 10.10 2.86 7.49
CA VAL A 126 9.47 2.60 6.18
C VAL A 126 9.47 3.81 5.25
N PHE A 127 9.44 5.04 5.78
CA PHE A 127 9.47 6.26 4.97
C PHE A 127 10.49 7.25 5.50
N SER A 128 11.25 7.84 4.59
CA SER A 128 12.25 8.87 4.90
C SER A 128 12.03 10.09 4.03
N TRP A 129 11.70 11.21 4.68
CA TRP A 129 11.47 12.50 4.04
C TRP A 129 12.67 13.40 4.30
N ARG A 130 13.27 13.98 3.26
CA ARG A 130 14.51 14.76 3.37
C ARG A 130 14.37 16.09 2.64
N SER A 131 14.52 17.18 3.39
CA SER A 131 14.48 18.54 2.85
C SER A 131 15.71 18.86 1.98
N PRO A 132 15.57 19.65 0.91
CA PRO A 132 14.32 20.16 0.35
C PRO A 132 13.59 19.08 -0.47
N TRP A 133 12.27 19.03 -0.34
CA TRP A 133 11.43 18.15 -1.16
C TRP A 133 11.33 18.68 -2.60
N PRO A 134 11.13 17.82 -3.60
CA PRO A 134 10.73 18.25 -4.94
C PRO A 134 9.49 19.14 -4.90
N GLU A 135 9.37 20.07 -5.85
CA GLU A 135 8.27 21.04 -5.88
C GLU A 135 6.90 20.35 -5.98
N SER A 136 6.78 19.35 -6.85
CA SER A 136 5.55 18.54 -6.98
C SER A 136 5.15 17.90 -5.66
N LEU A 137 6.10 17.30 -4.93
CA LEU A 137 5.82 16.70 -3.63
C LEU A 137 5.47 17.76 -2.58
N THR A 138 6.15 18.90 -2.60
CA THR A 138 5.92 20.01 -1.68
C THR A 138 4.50 20.56 -1.83
N ARG A 139 4.03 20.71 -3.06
CA ARG A 139 2.78 21.38 -3.44
C ARG A 139 1.59 20.45 -3.55
N ASP A 140 1.78 19.28 -4.14
CA ASP A 140 0.73 18.31 -4.44
C ASP A 140 0.64 17.20 -3.38
N GLY A 141 1.68 17.06 -2.54
CA GLY A 141 1.80 15.96 -1.59
C GLY A 141 2.09 14.62 -2.26
N ALA A 142 2.14 13.57 -1.45
CA ALA A 142 2.25 12.20 -1.95
C ALA A 142 1.50 11.22 -1.06
N TYR A 143 0.85 10.27 -1.73
CA TYR A 143 0.39 9.05 -1.11
C TYR A 143 1.51 8.02 -1.04
N SER A 144 1.65 7.38 0.11
CA SER A 144 2.60 6.28 0.31
C SER A 144 1.87 5.14 1.01
N ASP A 145 1.98 3.92 0.46
CA ASP A 145 1.26 2.76 0.97
C ASP A 145 2.16 1.54 1.18
N LEU A 146 1.75 0.67 2.10
CA LEU A 146 2.47 -0.54 2.46
C LEU A 146 1.55 -1.63 3.02
N PHE A 147 2.09 -2.84 3.16
CA PHE A 147 1.44 -3.94 3.86
C PHE A 147 2.26 -4.37 5.08
N ALA A 148 1.63 -4.43 6.25
CA ALA A 148 2.25 -4.86 7.50
C ALA A 148 1.34 -5.79 8.31
N PHE A 149 1.94 -6.55 9.22
CA PHE A 149 1.21 -7.33 10.22
C PHE A 149 1.17 -6.58 11.55
N VAL A 150 0.00 -6.55 12.18
CA VAL A 150 -0.20 -6.08 13.55
C VAL A 150 -0.46 -7.30 14.42
N LYS A 151 0.28 -7.45 15.53
CA LYS A 151 0.27 -8.68 16.36
C LYS A 151 -0.25 -8.48 17.77
N ASP A 152 -0.06 -7.30 18.34
CA ASP A 152 -0.33 -7.01 19.76
C ASP A 152 -1.67 -6.30 20.01
N GLY A 153 -2.44 -6.06 18.94
CA GLY A 153 -3.74 -5.41 19.02
C GLY A 153 -3.70 -3.90 18.79
N GLN A 154 -2.55 -3.35 18.38
CA GLN A 154 -2.37 -1.92 18.17
C GLN A 154 -1.42 -1.67 17.00
N LEU A 155 -1.82 -0.87 16.02
CA LEU A 155 -0.90 -0.36 15.02
C LEU A 155 -0.17 0.86 15.57
N ASP A 156 1.16 0.82 15.53
CA ASP A 156 2.03 1.93 15.87
C ASP A 156 2.66 2.53 14.61
N LEU A 157 2.17 3.69 14.18
CA LEU A 157 2.76 4.53 13.13
C LEU A 157 3.46 5.72 13.79
N CYS A 158 4.78 5.70 13.89
CA CYS A 158 5.57 6.71 14.59
C CYS A 158 6.37 7.60 13.64
N PHE A 159 6.52 8.86 14.03
CA PHE A 159 7.22 9.93 13.32
C PHE A 159 8.36 10.46 14.18
N TYR A 160 9.51 10.66 13.54
CA TYR A 160 10.74 11.08 14.19
C TYR A 160 11.28 12.35 13.53
N SER A 161 11.35 13.43 14.30
CA SER A 161 11.88 14.70 13.82
C SER A 161 13.38 14.60 13.55
N ILE A 162 13.86 15.14 12.42
CA ILE A 162 15.29 15.35 12.21
C ILE A 162 15.61 16.81 12.50
N ALA A 163 16.60 17.03 13.38
CA ALA A 163 16.95 18.35 13.89
C ALA A 163 15.73 19.08 14.50
N THR A 164 15.27 20.17 13.89
CA THR A 164 14.14 20.98 14.36
C THR A 164 12.91 20.87 13.46
N ASP A 165 12.97 20.02 12.43
CA ASP A 165 11.90 19.92 11.44
C ASP A 165 10.71 19.13 11.99
N PRO A 166 9.48 19.65 11.85
CA PRO A 166 8.28 18.96 12.32
C PRO A 166 7.82 17.91 11.30
N PRO A 167 7.73 16.61 11.66
CA PRO A 167 7.03 15.64 10.83
C PRO A 167 5.60 16.07 10.56
N VAL A 168 5.08 15.77 9.36
CA VAL A 168 3.72 16.13 8.92
C VAL A 168 2.98 14.92 8.36
N ILE A 169 1.67 14.88 8.57
CA ILE A 169 0.74 13.90 7.99
C ILE A 169 -0.63 14.56 7.81
N ALA A 170 -1.25 14.36 6.65
CA ALA A 170 -2.58 14.89 6.32
C ALA A 170 -3.67 13.83 6.39
N SER A 171 -3.38 12.59 5.99
CA SER A 171 -4.34 11.50 6.14
C SER A 171 -3.70 10.15 6.42
N LEU A 172 -4.47 9.28 7.09
CA LEU A 172 -4.11 7.91 7.39
C LEU A 172 -5.28 6.97 7.10
N GLU A 173 -5.04 6.00 6.22
CA GLU A 173 -5.97 4.93 5.87
C GLU A 173 -5.39 3.59 6.33
N VAL A 174 -6.22 2.78 6.97
CA VAL A 174 -5.87 1.45 7.45
C VAL A 174 -7.01 0.51 7.12
N VAL A 175 -6.73 -0.54 6.35
CA VAL A 175 -7.73 -1.52 5.91
C VAL A 175 -7.20 -2.91 6.23
N GLN A 176 -7.97 -3.70 6.98
CA GLN A 176 -7.63 -5.10 7.23
C GLN A 176 -7.76 -5.89 5.93
N ILE A 177 -6.75 -6.71 5.65
CA ILE A 177 -6.66 -7.51 4.43
C ILE A 177 -6.42 -8.98 4.72
N ASP A 178 -6.52 -9.78 3.67
CA ASP A 178 -6.27 -11.21 3.78
C ASP A 178 -4.85 -11.47 4.28
N PRO A 179 -4.68 -12.25 5.35
CA PRO A 179 -3.37 -12.53 5.90
C PRO A 179 -2.48 -13.31 4.94
N LEU A 180 -3.06 -14.00 3.94
CA LEU A 180 -2.37 -14.73 2.87
C LEU A 180 -2.09 -13.89 1.61
N SER A 181 -2.49 -12.62 1.60
CA SER A 181 -2.27 -11.72 0.47
C SER A 181 -0.79 -11.45 0.22
N TYR A 182 -0.45 -11.12 -1.03
CA TYR A 182 0.91 -10.83 -1.50
C TYR A 182 1.94 -11.90 -1.13
N ASN A 183 1.55 -13.17 -1.29
CA ASN A 183 2.41 -14.34 -1.11
C ASN A 183 3.02 -14.45 0.31
N SER A 184 2.31 -13.96 1.32
CA SER A 184 2.73 -14.03 2.72
C SER A 184 2.87 -15.45 3.27
N ALA A 185 2.21 -16.45 2.64
CA ALA A 185 2.45 -17.85 2.96
C ALA A 185 3.92 -18.28 2.77
N GLN A 186 4.64 -17.61 1.86
CA GLN A 186 6.07 -17.86 1.60
C GLN A 186 6.97 -16.82 2.28
N THR A 187 6.57 -15.54 2.29
CA THR A 187 7.39 -14.45 2.86
C THR A 187 7.23 -14.30 4.37
N GLY A 188 6.16 -14.82 4.95
CA GLY A 188 5.85 -14.72 6.36
C GLY A 188 5.45 -13.31 6.81
N ASP A 189 5.65 -13.05 8.10
CA ASP A 189 5.38 -11.78 8.79
C ASP A 189 6.67 -11.04 9.17
N SER A 190 7.80 -11.42 8.57
CA SER A 190 9.13 -10.87 8.83
C SER A 190 9.49 -9.68 7.94
N TYR A 191 8.55 -9.24 7.09
CA TYR A 191 8.76 -8.14 6.16
C TYR A 191 7.54 -7.23 6.11
N ILE A 192 7.80 -5.93 6.02
CA ILE A 192 6.84 -4.93 5.55
C ILE A 192 7.03 -4.77 4.05
N LEU A 193 5.93 -4.84 3.29
CA LEU A 193 5.95 -4.63 1.84
C LEU A 193 5.64 -3.16 1.55
N VAL A 194 6.67 -2.35 1.28
CA VAL A 194 6.51 -0.93 0.94
C VAL A 194 6.30 -0.79 -0.56
N ASN A 195 5.26 -0.08 -1.00
CA ASN A 195 4.95 0.09 -2.42
C ASN A 195 5.94 1.05 -3.11
N TYR A 196 6.66 0.55 -4.11
CA TYR A 196 7.56 1.32 -4.99
C TYR A 196 6.98 1.54 -6.38
N GLY A 197 5.80 0.99 -6.67
CA GLY A 197 5.11 1.19 -7.92
C GLY A 197 3.99 0.19 -8.10
N ARG A 198 2.78 0.71 -8.27
CA ARG A 198 1.59 -0.07 -8.66
C ARG A 198 1.08 0.48 -9.99
N LEU A 199 1.50 -0.15 -11.09
CA LEU A 199 1.38 0.37 -12.45
C LEU A 199 0.25 -0.31 -13.21
N SER A 200 -0.49 0.48 -13.98
CA SER A 200 -1.51 -0.01 -14.92
C SER A 200 -1.41 0.71 -16.28
N PRO A 201 -1.75 0.03 -17.38
CA PRO A 201 -1.81 0.62 -18.70
C PRO A 201 -2.85 1.73 -18.80
N GLY A 202 -2.42 2.88 -19.29
CA GLY A 202 -3.27 4.05 -19.50
C GLY A 202 -2.48 5.34 -19.35
N SER A 203 -3.17 6.46 -19.25
CA SER A 203 -2.56 7.77 -19.02
C SER A 203 -3.00 8.43 -17.71
N SER A 204 -3.88 7.79 -16.94
CA SER A 204 -4.48 8.38 -15.74
C SER A 204 -4.39 7.42 -14.57
N GLN A 205 -4.02 7.95 -13.41
CA GLN A 205 -4.11 7.27 -12.14
C GLN A 205 -5.58 6.96 -11.80
N TRP A 206 -5.82 5.83 -11.13
CA TRP A 206 -7.17 5.41 -10.72
C TRP A 206 -7.14 4.65 -9.40
N GLY A 207 -8.31 4.51 -8.78
CA GLY A 207 -8.50 3.93 -7.44
C GLY A 207 -8.80 5.01 -6.40
N PRO A 208 -8.91 4.64 -5.12
CA PRO A 208 -9.28 5.56 -4.04
C PRO A 208 -8.38 6.81 -3.98
N GLY A 209 -9.02 7.97 -3.86
CA GLY A 209 -8.37 9.28 -3.93
C GLY A 209 -8.29 9.87 -5.35
N PHE A 210 -8.59 9.09 -6.40
CA PHE A 210 -8.51 9.57 -7.79
C PHE A 210 -9.80 9.31 -8.57
N THR A 211 -10.38 8.12 -8.41
CA THR A 211 -11.59 7.69 -9.11
C THR A 211 -12.46 6.80 -8.23
N SER A 212 -13.73 6.62 -8.62
CA SER A 212 -14.70 5.78 -7.90
C SER A 212 -14.60 4.29 -8.24
N ASP A 213 -13.45 3.82 -8.72
CA ASP A 213 -13.29 2.42 -9.10
C ASP A 213 -13.07 1.56 -7.84
N PRO A 214 -13.83 0.47 -7.67
CA PRO A 214 -13.74 -0.34 -6.47
C PRO A 214 -12.42 -1.12 -6.43
N ASP A 215 -11.81 -1.17 -5.25
CA ASP A 215 -10.75 -2.10 -4.90
C ASP A 215 -10.94 -2.47 -3.42
N ALA A 216 -11.07 -3.76 -3.12
CA ALA A 216 -11.35 -4.24 -1.76
C ALA A 216 -10.26 -3.86 -0.74
N PHE A 217 -9.01 -3.67 -1.19
CA PHE A 217 -7.89 -3.28 -0.33
C PHE A 217 -7.71 -1.76 -0.27
N GLY A 218 -8.37 -1.01 -1.15
CA GLY A 218 -8.21 0.43 -1.26
C GLY A 218 -6.96 0.86 -2.03
N ARG A 219 -6.44 0.02 -2.94
CA ARG A 219 -5.23 0.31 -3.72
C ARG A 219 -5.49 1.28 -4.86
N SER A 220 -4.50 2.14 -5.10
CA SER A 220 -4.49 3.04 -6.26
C SER A 220 -3.37 2.67 -7.22
N TRP A 221 -3.62 2.88 -8.51
CA TRP A 221 -2.80 2.44 -9.62
C TRP A 221 -2.40 3.64 -10.48
N GLN A 222 -1.11 3.85 -10.67
CA GLN A 222 -0.58 4.93 -11.51
C GLN A 222 -0.37 4.46 -12.96
N SER A 223 -0.14 5.42 -13.84
CA SER A 223 0.22 5.14 -15.23
C SER A 223 1.55 4.40 -15.30
N ASP A 224 1.62 3.37 -16.13
CA ASP A 224 2.87 2.68 -16.43
C ASP A 224 3.75 3.45 -17.44
N SER A 225 3.22 4.50 -18.08
CA SER A 225 3.89 5.26 -19.15
C SER A 225 5.25 5.80 -18.77
N ASP A 226 5.36 6.34 -17.56
CA ASP A 226 6.53 7.08 -17.12
C ASP A 226 7.68 6.15 -16.71
N TYR A 227 7.38 4.85 -16.63
CA TYR A 227 8.33 3.80 -16.26
C TYR A 227 8.74 2.94 -17.46
N ARG A 228 8.16 3.15 -18.65
CA ARG A 228 8.53 2.40 -19.86
C ARG A 228 9.81 2.96 -20.47
N ALA A 229 10.76 2.08 -20.79
CA ALA A 229 12.07 2.47 -21.31
C ALA A 229 12.17 2.37 -22.85
N GLY A 230 12.91 3.31 -23.45
CA GLY A 230 13.30 3.28 -24.86
C GLY A 230 12.12 3.25 -25.83
N LYS A 231 12.14 2.32 -26.80
CA LYS A 231 11.07 2.22 -27.82
C LYS A 231 9.70 1.83 -27.24
N SER A 232 9.66 1.37 -25.99
CA SER A 232 8.43 1.03 -25.25
C SER A 232 7.50 2.22 -25.02
N GLU A 233 7.97 3.46 -25.17
CA GLU A 233 7.10 4.66 -25.14
C GLU A 233 6.01 4.62 -26.22
N SER A 234 6.30 3.97 -27.35
CA SER A 234 5.37 3.81 -28.48
C SER A 234 4.39 2.63 -28.34
N ALA A 235 4.39 1.97 -27.18
CA ALA A 235 3.52 0.82 -26.92
C ALA A 235 2.04 1.20 -26.98
N LYS A 236 1.23 0.28 -27.51
CA LYS A 236 -0.21 0.45 -27.69
C LYS A 236 -0.94 -0.06 -26.47
N VAL A 237 -1.84 0.76 -25.93
CA VAL A 237 -2.82 0.30 -24.94
C VAL A 237 -4.03 -0.28 -25.68
N ILE A 238 -4.43 -1.50 -25.32
CA ILE A 238 -5.68 -2.13 -25.73
C ILE A 238 -6.61 -2.23 -24.53
N THR A 239 -7.92 -2.14 -24.77
CA THR A 239 -8.94 -2.18 -23.73
C THR A 239 -10.08 -3.09 -24.14
N THR A 240 -10.80 -3.62 -23.15
CA THR A 240 -12.00 -4.41 -23.35
C THR A 240 -13.11 -4.00 -22.39
N LYS A 241 -14.35 -4.22 -22.80
CA LYS A 241 -15.54 -4.11 -21.93
C LYS A 241 -16.03 -5.47 -21.45
N GLU A 242 -15.41 -6.55 -21.92
CA GLU A 242 -15.75 -7.90 -21.50
C GLU A 242 -15.43 -8.10 -20.01
N LYS A 243 -16.19 -9.00 -19.38
CA LYS A 243 -15.96 -9.37 -17.99
C LYS A 243 -14.71 -10.25 -17.91
N ILE A 244 -13.76 -9.86 -17.06
CA ILE A 244 -12.59 -10.70 -16.77
C ILE A 244 -12.91 -11.60 -15.57
N THR A 245 -12.84 -12.91 -15.77
CA THR A 245 -13.04 -13.88 -14.69
C THR A 245 -11.77 -14.09 -13.88
N GLY A 246 -11.88 -14.57 -12.64
CA GLY A 246 -10.71 -14.79 -11.76
C GLY A 246 -10.25 -13.56 -10.96
N THR A 247 -10.87 -12.41 -11.19
CA THR A 247 -10.68 -11.15 -10.45
C THR A 247 -11.48 -11.15 -9.14
N GLU A 248 -11.18 -10.22 -8.22
CA GLU A 248 -11.89 -10.07 -6.93
C GLU A 248 -11.92 -11.36 -6.08
N LYS A 249 -10.88 -12.20 -6.19
CA LYS A 249 -10.75 -13.45 -5.45
C LYS A 249 -9.66 -13.38 -4.40
N ALA A 250 -9.90 -14.05 -3.28
CA ALA A 250 -8.90 -14.29 -2.26
C ALA A 250 -7.63 -14.95 -2.86
N PRO A 251 -6.44 -14.67 -2.29
CA PRO A 251 -6.24 -13.79 -1.13
C PRO A 251 -6.07 -12.31 -1.51
N ASN A 252 -5.82 -11.97 -2.77
CA ASN A 252 -5.39 -10.61 -3.15
C ASN A 252 -6.51 -9.66 -3.59
N TYR A 253 -7.66 -10.21 -3.97
CA TYR A 253 -8.82 -9.46 -4.46
C TYR A 253 -8.43 -8.42 -5.52
N PHE A 254 -7.60 -8.80 -6.50
CA PHE A 254 -7.16 -7.86 -7.53
C PHE A 254 -8.37 -7.34 -8.34
N PRO A 255 -8.47 -6.00 -8.53
CA PRO A 255 -9.65 -5.40 -9.09
C PRO A 255 -9.85 -5.77 -10.55
N MET A 256 -11.10 -5.97 -10.97
CA MET A 256 -11.39 -6.34 -12.36
C MET A 256 -10.88 -5.29 -13.36
N LYS A 257 -10.96 -4.00 -13.00
CA LYS A 257 -10.51 -2.87 -13.83
C LYS A 257 -9.07 -3.02 -14.30
N LEU A 258 -8.19 -3.56 -13.45
CA LEU A 258 -6.78 -3.79 -13.78
C LEU A 258 -6.61 -4.65 -15.04
N TYR A 259 -7.46 -5.68 -15.20
CA TYR A 259 -7.35 -6.64 -16.29
C TYR A 259 -8.16 -6.26 -17.54
N GLN A 260 -8.84 -5.11 -17.53
CA GLN A 260 -9.61 -4.61 -18.68
C GLN A 260 -8.79 -3.69 -19.60
N SER A 261 -7.58 -3.33 -19.20
CA SER A 261 -6.59 -2.70 -20.06
C SER A 261 -5.30 -3.52 -20.08
N ALA A 262 -4.60 -3.44 -21.20
CA ALA A 262 -3.28 -4.04 -21.34
C ALA A 262 -2.42 -3.21 -22.28
N VAL A 263 -1.11 -3.19 -22.06
CA VAL A 263 -0.15 -2.60 -22.99
C VAL A 263 0.53 -3.71 -23.78
N THR A 264 0.71 -3.48 -25.09
CA THR A 264 1.33 -4.41 -26.04
C THR A 264 2.20 -3.64 -27.02
N ILE A 265 3.30 -4.25 -27.47
CA ILE A 265 4.22 -3.63 -28.44
C ILE A 265 4.79 -4.68 -29.39
N GLU A 266 4.97 -4.31 -30.66
CA GLU A 266 5.72 -5.12 -31.62
C GLU A 266 7.20 -5.14 -31.23
N GLY A 267 7.62 -6.16 -30.50
CA GLY A 267 8.97 -6.30 -29.97
C GLY A 267 8.97 -6.50 -28.45
N ARG A 268 10.06 -6.08 -27.81
CA ARG A 268 10.23 -6.19 -26.36
C ARG A 268 9.57 -5.00 -25.67
N LEU A 269 8.83 -5.28 -24.60
CA LEU A 269 8.38 -4.27 -23.64
C LEU A 269 9.36 -4.22 -22.48
N GLU A 270 9.78 -3.01 -22.08
CA GLU A 270 10.78 -2.81 -21.03
C GLU A 270 10.35 -1.72 -20.06
N TYR A 271 10.53 -1.98 -18.77
CA TYR A 271 10.31 -1.05 -17.68
C TYR A 271 11.59 -0.85 -16.86
N GLU A 272 11.81 0.39 -16.45
CA GLU A 272 12.85 0.78 -15.50
C GLU A 272 12.19 1.35 -14.26
N LEU A 273 12.20 0.57 -13.18
CA LEU A 273 11.56 0.96 -11.92
C LEU A 273 12.60 1.53 -10.97
N PRO A 274 12.49 2.80 -10.53
CA PRO A 274 13.38 3.36 -9.52
C PRO A 274 13.14 2.68 -8.18
N VAL A 275 14.23 2.29 -7.52
CA VAL A 275 14.23 1.49 -6.31
C VAL A 275 15.47 1.80 -5.46
N ASP A 276 15.45 1.38 -4.21
CA ASP A 276 16.63 1.44 -3.34
C ASP A 276 17.50 0.19 -3.48
N ALA A 277 18.81 0.40 -3.49
CA ALA A 277 19.77 -0.70 -3.49
C ALA A 277 19.81 -1.41 -2.12
N LYS A 278 20.30 -2.64 -2.12
CA LYS A 278 20.50 -3.53 -0.95
C LYS A 278 19.21 -4.00 -0.27
N LEU A 279 18.10 -4.00 -1.00
CA LEU A 279 16.83 -4.59 -0.57
C LEU A 279 16.40 -5.72 -1.50
N ASP A 280 15.50 -6.55 -0.98
CA ASP A 280 14.76 -7.54 -1.76
C ASP A 280 13.47 -6.88 -2.30
N TYR A 281 13.04 -7.27 -3.50
CA TYR A 281 11.84 -6.73 -4.15
C TYR A 281 10.88 -7.83 -4.56
N LEU A 282 9.63 -7.74 -4.13
CA LEU A 282 8.54 -8.59 -4.58
C LEU A 282 7.82 -7.93 -5.76
N VAL A 283 7.94 -8.54 -6.94
CA VAL A 283 7.33 -8.07 -8.18
C VAL A 283 6.12 -8.92 -8.51
N TRP A 284 4.99 -8.28 -8.82
CA TRP A 284 3.78 -8.92 -9.33
C TRP A 284 3.50 -8.51 -10.76
N PHE A 285 3.17 -9.49 -11.59
CA PHE A 285 2.85 -9.34 -12.99
C PHE A 285 1.40 -9.76 -13.22
N HIS A 286 0.61 -8.89 -13.84
CA HIS A 286 -0.79 -9.12 -14.08
C HIS A 286 -1.06 -9.25 -15.58
N PHE A 287 -1.77 -10.31 -15.95
CA PHE A 287 -2.06 -10.66 -17.32
C PHE A 287 -3.53 -11.06 -17.49
N ALA A 288 -4.08 -10.77 -18.65
CA ALA A 288 -5.30 -11.38 -19.16
C ALA A 288 -5.25 -11.33 -20.69
N GLU A 289 -5.58 -12.43 -21.37
CA GLU A 289 -5.64 -12.41 -22.84
C GLU A 289 -6.95 -11.75 -23.29
N ILE A 290 -6.87 -10.44 -23.49
CA ILE A 290 -7.98 -9.57 -23.90
C ILE A 290 -7.96 -9.23 -25.40
N ASP A 291 -6.92 -9.66 -26.12
CA ASP A 291 -6.83 -9.46 -27.56
C ASP A 291 -7.59 -10.58 -28.29
N SER A 292 -8.75 -10.24 -28.86
CA SER A 292 -9.61 -11.17 -29.60
C SER A 292 -8.95 -11.84 -30.82
N THR A 293 -7.78 -11.36 -31.26
CA THR A 293 -7.01 -11.98 -32.33
C THR A 293 -6.30 -13.26 -31.90
N VAL A 294 -6.00 -13.41 -30.60
CA VAL A 294 -5.38 -14.59 -30.01
C VAL A 294 -6.47 -15.57 -29.56
N LYS A 295 -6.51 -16.75 -30.16
CA LYS A 295 -7.62 -17.72 -30.03
C LYS A 295 -7.20 -19.10 -29.54
N LYS A 296 -5.90 -19.34 -29.41
CA LYS A 296 -5.37 -20.63 -28.93
C LYS A 296 -3.98 -20.47 -28.32
N ALA A 297 -3.61 -21.46 -27.52
CA ALA A 297 -2.25 -21.62 -26.99
C ALA A 297 -1.20 -21.58 -28.13
N GLY A 298 -0.07 -20.95 -27.84
CA GLY A 298 1.08 -20.82 -28.73
C GLY A 298 1.03 -19.61 -29.68
N GLU A 299 -0.09 -18.90 -29.78
CA GLU A 299 -0.18 -17.68 -30.61
C GLU A 299 0.47 -16.47 -29.96
N ARG A 300 0.43 -16.38 -28.62
CA ARG A 300 1.17 -15.38 -27.83
C ARG A 300 2.02 -16.09 -26.77
N VAL A 301 3.33 -16.02 -26.93
CA VAL A 301 4.32 -16.58 -26.00
C VAL A 301 5.43 -15.56 -25.82
N PHE A 302 5.79 -15.25 -24.58
CA PHE A 302 6.89 -14.33 -24.27
C PHE A 302 7.61 -14.73 -22.99
N ASP A 303 8.88 -14.39 -22.91
CA ASP A 303 9.70 -14.57 -21.72
C ASP A 303 9.61 -13.31 -20.84
N VAL A 304 9.40 -13.49 -19.55
CA VAL A 304 9.44 -12.44 -18.53
C VAL A 304 10.82 -12.48 -17.87
N LEU A 305 11.55 -11.37 -17.96
CA LEU A 305 12.86 -11.22 -17.37
C LEU A 305 12.86 -10.11 -16.31
N VAL A 306 13.56 -10.35 -15.21
CA VAL A 306 13.85 -9.36 -14.17
C VAL A 306 15.36 -9.26 -14.05
N ASN A 307 15.94 -8.08 -14.25
CA ASN A 307 17.40 -7.86 -14.31
C ASN A 307 18.14 -8.88 -15.19
N ASP A 308 17.64 -9.05 -16.42
CA ASP A 308 18.17 -9.99 -17.43
C ASP A 308 18.08 -11.49 -17.05
N LYS A 309 17.56 -11.84 -15.87
CA LYS A 309 17.26 -13.22 -15.49
C LYS A 309 15.87 -13.59 -16.00
N ASN A 310 15.79 -14.65 -16.81
CA ASN A 310 14.51 -15.21 -17.23
C ASN A 310 13.79 -15.85 -16.03
N VAL A 311 12.66 -15.27 -15.65
CA VAL A 311 11.82 -15.69 -14.53
C VAL A 311 10.80 -16.73 -14.96
N SER A 312 10.16 -16.52 -16.12
CA SER A 312 9.10 -17.40 -16.61
C SER A 312 8.86 -17.21 -18.11
N ARG A 313 8.43 -18.28 -18.77
CA ARG A 313 7.85 -18.24 -20.11
C ARG A 313 6.33 -18.28 -20.01
N VAL A 314 5.66 -17.24 -20.50
CA VAL A 314 4.22 -17.04 -20.34
C VAL A 314 3.50 -17.27 -21.67
N ASP A 315 2.44 -18.07 -21.62
CA ASP A 315 1.39 -18.20 -22.63
C ASP A 315 0.04 -18.10 -21.92
N ILE A 316 -0.54 -16.91 -21.90
CA ILE A 316 -1.72 -16.60 -21.08
C ILE A 316 -2.91 -17.48 -21.49
N PHE A 317 -3.10 -17.68 -22.81
CA PHE A 317 -4.20 -18.49 -23.32
C PHE A 317 -4.07 -19.95 -22.90
N LYS A 318 -2.84 -20.49 -22.88
CA LYS A 318 -2.59 -21.84 -22.38
C LYS A 318 -2.86 -21.99 -20.88
N GLU A 319 -2.46 -21.00 -20.08
CA GLU A 319 -2.61 -21.07 -18.62
C GLU A 319 -4.07 -20.91 -18.17
N VAL A 320 -4.79 -19.94 -18.75
CA VAL A 320 -6.13 -19.56 -18.25
C VAL A 320 -7.19 -19.32 -19.34
N GLY A 321 -6.80 -19.30 -20.61
CA GLY A 321 -7.69 -18.94 -21.73
C GLY A 321 -7.85 -17.44 -21.92
N SER A 322 -8.92 -17.04 -22.61
CA SER A 322 -9.23 -15.62 -22.90
C SER A 322 -10.15 -15.01 -21.84
N PHE A 323 -9.96 -13.72 -21.55
CA PHE A 323 -10.74 -12.97 -20.54
C PHE A 323 -10.74 -13.62 -19.14
N VAL A 324 -9.60 -14.20 -18.75
CA VAL A 324 -9.35 -14.73 -17.40
C VAL A 324 -8.08 -14.09 -16.85
N ALA A 325 -8.13 -13.63 -15.61
CA ALA A 325 -6.99 -13.04 -14.91
C ALA A 325 -5.95 -14.12 -14.58
N TYR A 326 -4.69 -13.80 -14.87
CA TYR A 326 -3.51 -14.58 -14.53
C TYR A 326 -2.49 -13.68 -13.86
N SER A 327 -1.91 -14.13 -12.75
CA SER A 327 -0.90 -13.37 -12.02
C SER A 327 0.30 -14.25 -11.70
N LEU A 328 1.48 -13.65 -11.80
CA LEU A 328 2.78 -14.24 -11.53
C LEU A 328 3.46 -13.32 -10.51
N ASN A 329 4.20 -13.88 -9.54
CA ASN A 329 5.08 -13.11 -8.68
C ASN A 329 6.49 -13.66 -8.69
N TYR A 330 7.46 -12.78 -8.40
CA TYR A 330 8.86 -13.13 -8.31
C TYR A 330 9.56 -12.21 -7.30
N THR A 331 10.43 -12.79 -6.47
CA THR A 331 11.26 -12.03 -5.53
C THR A 331 12.67 -11.89 -6.09
N GLU A 332 13.05 -10.66 -6.43
CA GLU A 332 14.44 -10.32 -6.73
C GLU A 332 15.18 -10.04 -5.43
N LYS A 333 16.28 -10.75 -5.19
CA LYS A 333 17.01 -10.69 -3.92
C LYS A 333 18.28 -9.87 -4.01
N ASN A 334 18.54 -9.10 -2.96
CA ASN A 334 19.75 -8.32 -2.75
C ASN A 334 20.11 -7.47 -3.98
N LEU A 335 19.16 -6.64 -4.39
CA LEU A 335 19.33 -5.81 -5.57
C LEU A 335 20.47 -4.82 -5.35
N SER A 336 21.55 -4.90 -6.14
CA SER A 336 22.70 -4.01 -5.99
C SER A 336 22.55 -2.65 -6.70
N SER A 337 21.50 -2.50 -7.49
CA SER A 337 21.21 -1.34 -8.34
C SER A 337 20.08 -0.50 -7.75
N SER A 338 20.03 0.79 -8.09
CA SER A 338 18.89 1.68 -7.80
C SER A 338 17.80 1.64 -8.87
N VAL A 339 17.89 0.68 -9.80
CA VAL A 339 16.92 0.45 -10.86
C VAL A 339 16.65 -1.05 -10.95
N LEU A 340 15.37 -1.41 -10.95
CA LEU A 340 14.87 -2.75 -11.21
C LEU A 340 14.34 -2.80 -12.65
N ASN A 341 14.97 -3.63 -13.48
CA ASN A 341 14.62 -3.74 -14.89
C ASN A 341 13.67 -4.92 -15.12
N VAL A 342 12.55 -4.67 -15.80
CA VAL A 342 11.57 -5.70 -16.17
C VAL A 342 11.42 -5.72 -17.68
N LYS A 343 11.59 -6.89 -18.30
CA LYS A 343 11.47 -7.08 -19.75
C LYS A 343 10.49 -8.19 -20.09
N LEU A 344 9.60 -7.94 -21.03
CA LEU A 344 8.79 -8.97 -21.68
C LEU A 344 9.30 -9.13 -23.12
N SER A 345 9.97 -10.25 -23.39
CA SER A 345 10.59 -10.53 -24.70
C SER A 345 9.72 -11.50 -25.50
N PRO A 346 9.26 -11.13 -26.71
CA PRO A 346 8.41 -11.98 -27.52
C PRO A 346 9.15 -13.25 -27.98
N VAL A 347 8.45 -14.37 -27.92
CA VAL A 347 8.84 -15.65 -28.56
C VAL A 347 7.89 -15.93 -29.74
N ALA A 348 6.60 -15.67 -29.58
CA ALA A 348 5.58 -15.68 -30.61
C ALA A 348 4.52 -14.61 -30.29
N GLY A 349 4.14 -13.79 -31.28
CA GLY A 349 3.26 -12.64 -31.04
C GLY A 349 3.89 -11.56 -30.14
N ALA A 350 3.20 -10.43 -30.02
CA ALA A 350 3.62 -9.34 -29.13
C ALA A 350 3.43 -9.73 -27.66
N PRO A 351 4.28 -9.29 -26.70
CA PRO A 351 3.97 -9.43 -25.29
C PRO A 351 2.79 -8.53 -24.89
N LEU A 352 2.11 -8.88 -23.81
CA LEU A 352 1.00 -8.12 -23.25
C LEU A 352 1.08 -8.14 -21.73
N ILE A 353 0.81 -7.01 -21.07
CA ILE A 353 0.71 -6.92 -19.60
C ILE A 353 -0.42 -5.97 -19.18
N CYS A 354 -1.19 -6.36 -18.17
CA CYS A 354 -2.30 -5.61 -17.59
C CYS A 354 -1.90 -4.77 -16.38
N GLY A 355 -0.81 -5.13 -15.72
CA GLY A 355 -0.31 -4.38 -14.57
C GLY A 355 1.00 -4.94 -14.03
N LEU A 356 1.73 -4.09 -13.33
CA LEU A 356 3.02 -4.40 -12.72
C LEU A 356 3.05 -3.78 -11.33
N GLU A 357 3.29 -4.58 -10.29
CA GLU A 357 3.50 -4.08 -8.93
C GLU A 357 4.92 -4.38 -8.47
N ASN A 358 5.52 -3.48 -7.71
CA ASN A 358 6.86 -3.60 -7.15
C ASN A 358 6.85 -3.17 -5.68
N TYR A 359 7.21 -4.08 -4.79
CA TYR A 359 7.27 -3.83 -3.35
C TYR A 359 8.67 -4.07 -2.81
N ALA A 360 9.24 -3.07 -2.15
CA ALA A 360 10.43 -3.29 -1.33
C ALA A 360 10.05 -4.16 -0.12
N MET A 361 10.81 -5.22 0.10
CA MET A 361 10.66 -6.10 1.25
C MET A 361 11.57 -5.58 2.37
N VAL A 362 11.04 -4.67 3.19
CA VAL A 362 11.76 -4.11 4.33
C VAL A 362 11.70 -5.11 5.49
N PRO A 363 12.83 -5.64 5.99
CA PRO A 363 12.82 -6.55 7.14
C PRO A 363 12.15 -5.87 8.33
N ALA A 364 11.17 -6.56 8.93
CA ALA A 364 10.52 -6.07 10.13
C ALA A 364 11.53 -6.02 11.27
N ASP A 365 11.58 -4.89 11.96
CA ASP A 365 12.48 -4.68 13.08
C ASP A 365 12.03 -5.50 14.30
N LEU A 366 12.96 -5.73 15.23
CA LEU A 366 12.64 -6.44 16.46
C LEU A 366 11.78 -5.55 17.37
N ALA A 367 10.59 -6.03 17.70
CA ALA A 367 9.75 -5.40 18.71
C ALA A 367 10.22 -5.72 20.14
N THR A 368 9.84 -4.88 21.09
CA THR A 368 9.94 -5.18 22.52
C THR A 368 9.07 -6.39 22.87
N VAL A 369 9.53 -7.25 23.79
CA VAL A 369 8.72 -8.40 24.22
C VAL A 369 7.36 -7.94 24.80
N PRO A 370 6.23 -8.58 24.41
CA PRO A 370 4.90 -8.06 24.72
C PRO A 370 4.64 -7.79 26.21
N GLU A 371 5.13 -8.65 27.10
CA GLU A 371 4.94 -8.49 28.54
C GLU A 371 5.58 -7.21 29.07
N GLN A 372 6.73 -6.82 28.51
CA GLN A 372 7.40 -5.58 28.88
C GLN A 372 6.75 -4.36 28.24
N VAL A 373 6.23 -4.46 27.01
CA VAL A 373 5.42 -3.39 26.40
C VAL A 373 4.24 -3.04 27.30
N VAL A 374 3.49 -4.05 27.77
CA VAL A 374 2.35 -3.85 28.68
C VAL A 374 2.80 -3.20 30.00
N ALA A 375 3.89 -3.68 30.60
CA ALA A 375 4.42 -3.13 31.85
C ALA A 375 4.88 -1.66 31.69
N MET A 376 5.54 -1.34 30.58
CA MET A 376 6.03 0.01 30.28
C MET A 376 4.92 0.99 29.96
N LYS A 377 3.90 0.57 29.20
CA LYS A 377 2.68 1.37 28.98
C LYS A 377 1.99 1.67 30.32
N ALA A 378 1.83 0.67 31.18
CA ALA A 378 1.27 0.86 32.53
C ALA A 378 2.11 1.81 33.41
N LEU A 379 3.44 1.75 33.29
CA LEU A 379 4.35 2.66 33.99
C LEU A 379 4.22 4.10 33.47
N LYS A 380 4.17 4.29 32.14
CA LYS A 380 3.94 5.59 31.49
C LYS A 380 2.68 6.24 32.07
N ASP A 381 1.59 5.48 32.13
CA ASP A 381 0.29 5.95 32.63
C ASP A 381 0.35 6.26 34.13
N SER A 382 0.93 5.36 34.94
CA SER A 382 1.04 5.53 36.39
C SER A 382 1.89 6.75 36.79
N LEU A 383 2.92 7.07 36.02
CA LEU A 383 3.78 8.24 36.24
C LEU A 383 3.26 9.50 35.52
N CYS A 384 2.18 9.38 34.76
CA CYS A 384 1.64 10.43 33.90
C CYS A 384 2.72 11.07 33.02
N VAL A 385 3.59 10.24 32.43
CA VAL A 385 4.70 10.70 31.58
C VAL A 385 4.11 11.41 30.36
N PRO A 386 4.41 12.70 30.17
CA PRO A 386 3.90 13.43 29.02
C PRO A 386 4.46 12.87 27.70
N ASP A 387 3.64 12.86 26.64
CA ASP A 387 4.06 12.35 25.32
C ASP A 387 5.35 12.99 24.80
N ARG A 388 5.60 14.27 25.13
CA ARG A 388 6.82 14.99 24.74
C ARG A 388 8.13 14.39 25.26
N MET A 389 8.08 13.48 26.23
CA MET A 389 9.25 12.78 26.77
C MET A 389 9.67 11.59 25.88
N GLY A 390 9.01 11.39 24.73
CA GLY A 390 9.40 10.37 23.75
C GLY A 390 9.02 8.94 24.12
N TRP A 391 8.22 8.75 25.17
CA TRP A 391 7.66 7.45 25.56
C TRP A 391 6.42 7.12 24.71
N ASN A 392 6.61 7.02 23.38
CA ASN A 392 5.54 6.76 22.41
C ASN A 392 5.89 5.54 21.54
N GLY A 393 4.88 4.78 21.11
CA GLY A 393 5.07 3.54 20.32
C GLY A 393 5.82 2.45 21.10
N ASP A 394 6.59 1.63 20.38
CA ASP A 394 7.43 0.59 20.98
C ASP A 394 8.55 1.19 21.87
N PRO A 395 8.80 0.63 23.08
CA PRO A 395 9.85 1.10 23.99
C PRO A 395 11.29 0.99 23.48
N CYS A 396 11.58 0.01 22.63
CA CYS A 396 12.94 -0.34 22.19
C CYS A 396 13.15 -0.26 20.68
N ALA A 397 12.08 -0.08 19.89
CA ALA A 397 12.15 -0.01 18.44
C ALA A 397 11.97 1.44 17.91
N PRO A 398 12.71 1.82 16.85
CA PRO A 398 13.60 0.98 16.02
C PRO A 398 14.95 0.64 16.69
N THR A 399 15.45 -0.59 16.51
CA THR A 399 16.58 -1.17 17.27
C THR A 399 17.85 -0.36 17.23
N ASP A 400 18.11 0.29 16.10
CA ASP A 400 19.44 0.78 15.77
C ASP A 400 19.72 2.20 16.27
N TRP A 401 18.68 2.98 16.60
CA TRP A 401 18.87 4.41 16.86
C TRP A 401 17.84 5.10 17.76
N ASP A 402 16.71 4.47 18.14
CA ASP A 402 15.77 5.08 19.08
C ASP A 402 15.18 4.08 20.07
N ALA A 403 15.15 4.49 21.33
CA ALA A 403 14.41 3.86 22.42
C ALA A 403 13.78 4.97 23.26
N TRP A 404 12.82 4.59 24.10
CA TRP A 404 12.27 5.48 25.11
C TRP A 404 13.38 6.06 25.98
N GLU A 405 13.28 7.35 26.30
CA GLU A 405 14.32 8.05 27.05
C GLU A 405 14.54 7.38 28.42
N GLY A 406 15.80 7.04 28.73
CA GLY A 406 16.20 6.32 29.94
C GLY A 406 16.18 4.79 29.83
N VAL A 407 15.59 4.22 28.78
CA VAL A 407 15.45 2.78 28.61
C VAL A 407 16.67 2.20 27.88
N THR A 408 17.24 1.11 28.40
CA THR A 408 18.29 0.34 27.71
C THR A 408 17.78 -1.03 27.29
N CYS A 409 17.86 -1.31 25.99
CA CYS A 409 17.33 -2.52 25.38
C CYS A 409 18.45 -3.42 24.83
N HIS A 410 18.28 -4.73 24.96
CA HIS A 410 19.14 -5.73 24.37
C HIS A 410 18.31 -6.81 23.68
N THR A 411 18.87 -7.43 22.65
CA THR A 411 18.25 -8.61 22.03
C THR A 411 18.16 -9.76 23.04
N ASN A 412 17.02 -10.45 23.06
CA ASN A 412 16.85 -11.64 23.89
C ASN A 412 17.79 -12.78 23.42
N LYS A 413 17.93 -13.82 24.25
CA LYS A 413 18.83 -14.97 23.95
C LYS A 413 18.49 -15.70 22.65
N ASN A 414 17.26 -15.59 22.18
CA ASN A 414 16.76 -16.32 21.01
C ASN A 414 16.82 -15.47 19.72
N GLY A 415 17.18 -14.18 19.81
CA GLY A 415 17.19 -13.27 18.66
C GLY A 415 15.81 -12.84 18.17
N THR A 416 14.74 -13.07 18.94
CA THR A 416 13.34 -12.92 18.46
C THR A 416 12.64 -11.65 18.96
N GLY A 417 13.31 -10.82 19.75
CA GLY A 417 12.73 -9.60 20.31
C GLY A 417 13.68 -8.90 21.26
N LEU A 418 13.31 -7.68 21.66
CA LEU A 418 14.07 -6.83 22.56
C LEU A 418 13.58 -6.94 24.00
N VAL A 419 14.53 -6.94 24.93
CA VAL A 419 14.29 -6.90 26.37
C VAL A 419 14.89 -5.65 26.96
N ILE A 420 14.10 -4.95 27.75
CA ILE A 420 14.50 -3.85 28.61
C ILE A 420 15.30 -4.42 29.77
N THR A 421 16.50 -3.89 29.96
CA THR A 421 17.43 -4.34 31.00
C THR A 421 17.73 -3.28 32.04
N GLN A 422 17.51 -2.00 31.73
CA GLN A 422 17.71 -0.86 32.64
C GLN A 422 16.68 0.24 32.34
N MET A 423 16.31 0.99 33.38
CA MET A 423 15.43 2.16 33.37
C MET A 423 15.97 3.25 34.30
#